data_AF-A0A8T7LPB9-F1
#
_entry.id   AF-A0A8T7LPB9-F1
#
_cell.length_a   1.000
_cell.length_b   1.000
_cell.length_c   1.000
_cell.angle_alpha   90.00
_cell.angle_beta   90.00
_cell.angle_gamma   90.00
#
_symmetry.space_group_name_H-M   'P 1'
#
loop_
_entity.id
_entity.type
_entity.pdbx_description
1 polymer ?
#
loop_
_entity_poly.entity_id
_entity_poly.type
_entity_poly.pdbx_seq_one_letter_code
_entity_poly.pdbx_strand_id
1 'polypeptide(L)'
;MRRNWEAIWLVARREFIDQFRDWRIIVPMTLLVTVFPFIADDTTRQAIGFMNRFGGDLILDNLIPFVILVIGFFPLSFTLVVALEAFVGEKERGTIEPLLSSPLEDRHLYLGKLLVGIVTPLVFSYLSIGIYLFLVSRRDVAFPSPYMLVLILLLTFAHAVLMVSSAIVISVQATTIRSANLMASFVVVPVAFMLQGETILIFWGNEDVLWYAILAVTLLAILLVRLGLAHFKREYLLGREIDMLNFKNMYRVFRDRFTGGAKSLPDWYRWAIPATLRQLRYPLIIVFSLGLIAIFASYAWVMFNIPAYVELSPERLDDFRLLVRDNLVNLDGLDRQIPAPFLFFYNARTTLVFLLMGLVSFGTLGLVLFIANFALVGGVLGAASLVGFSPFLTFAAGILPHGVFELTAVILATAATYRVGVLLVSPDTDRSLGETLLLSLADWFKVFIGVVIPLLAIAAVIEIYLTPILLKMVFPFL
;
A
#
# COMPACT_ATOMS: atom_id res chain seq x y z
N MET A 1 34.79 -4.86 -7.04
CA MET A 1 33.52 -5.49 -7.47
C MET A 1 33.51 -7.01 -7.23
N ARG A 2 34.39 -7.83 -7.82
CA ARG A 2 34.41 -9.30 -7.57
C ARG A 2 34.54 -9.69 -6.10
N ARG A 3 35.47 -9.05 -5.36
CA ARG A 3 35.69 -9.29 -3.92
C ARG A 3 34.46 -9.01 -3.05
N ASN A 4 33.58 -8.09 -3.46
CA ASN A 4 32.36 -7.75 -2.72
C ASN A 4 31.27 -8.80 -2.93
N TRP A 5 31.17 -9.36 -4.15
CA TRP A 5 30.22 -10.42 -4.45
C TRP A 5 30.60 -11.74 -3.79
N GLU A 6 31.90 -12.06 -3.75
CA GLU A 6 32.42 -13.22 -3.00
C GLU A 6 32.10 -13.12 -1.50
N ALA A 7 32.25 -11.92 -0.92
CA ALA A 7 31.91 -11.68 0.48
C ALA A 7 30.41 -11.85 0.76
N ILE A 8 29.53 -11.27 -0.08
CA ILE A 8 28.08 -11.44 0.01
C ILE A 8 27.69 -12.91 -0.12
N TRP A 9 28.27 -13.61 -1.11
CA TRP A 9 28.00 -15.02 -1.36
C TRP A 9 28.48 -15.91 -0.22
N LEU A 10 29.60 -15.58 0.43
CA LEU A 10 30.10 -16.34 1.58
C LEU A 10 29.10 -16.29 2.74
N VAL A 11 28.56 -15.11 3.05
CA VAL A 11 27.51 -14.94 4.06
C VAL A 11 26.25 -15.71 3.65
N ALA A 12 25.80 -15.51 2.40
CA ALA A 12 24.60 -16.17 1.89
C ALA A 12 24.73 -17.71 1.91
N ARG A 13 25.88 -18.26 1.49
CA ARG A 13 26.10 -19.71 1.47
C ARG A 13 26.03 -20.30 2.87
N ARG A 14 26.64 -19.64 3.86
CA ARG A 14 26.57 -20.08 5.26
C ARG A 14 25.12 -20.11 5.73
N GLU A 15 24.41 -18.99 5.59
CA GLU A 15 23.02 -18.85 6.04
C GLU A 15 22.07 -19.85 5.35
N PHE A 16 22.26 -20.07 4.04
CA PHE A 16 21.49 -21.05 3.30
C PHE A 16 21.69 -22.48 3.83
N ILE A 17 22.93 -22.86 4.13
CA ILE A 17 23.23 -24.19 4.71
C ILE A 17 22.61 -24.30 6.11
N ASP A 18 22.69 -23.25 6.93
CA ASP A 18 22.15 -23.26 8.29
C ASP A 18 20.61 -23.37 8.27
N GLN A 19 19.92 -22.67 7.36
CA GLN A 19 18.46 -22.80 7.18
C GLN A 19 18.02 -24.21 6.81
N PHE A 20 18.72 -24.86 5.86
CA PHE A 20 18.38 -26.23 5.44
C PHE A 20 18.73 -27.31 6.47
N ARG A 21 19.52 -26.97 7.48
CA ARG A 21 19.82 -27.85 8.63
C ARG A 21 18.83 -27.70 9.77
N ASP A 22 18.05 -26.61 9.79
CA ASP A 22 17.04 -26.40 10.81
C ASP A 22 15.72 -27.11 10.44
N TRP A 23 15.44 -28.22 11.10
CA TRP A 23 14.20 -28.98 10.89
C TRP A 23 12.95 -28.16 11.21
N ARG A 24 13.04 -27.16 12.10
CA ARG A 24 11.91 -26.29 12.48
C ARG A 24 11.49 -25.38 11.34
N ILE A 25 12.40 -25.15 10.38
CA ILE A 25 12.17 -24.36 9.18
C ILE A 25 11.70 -25.30 8.05
N ILE A 26 12.45 -26.38 7.80
CA ILE A 26 12.21 -27.29 6.67
C ILE A 26 10.91 -28.08 6.81
N VAL A 27 10.53 -28.53 8.01
CA VAL A 27 9.32 -29.35 8.20
C VAL A 27 8.06 -28.54 7.88
N PRO A 28 7.82 -27.34 8.45
CA PRO A 28 6.66 -26.54 8.09
C PRO A 28 6.64 -26.13 6.61
N MET A 29 7.80 -25.77 6.03
CA MET A 29 7.90 -25.43 4.62
C MET A 29 7.49 -26.60 3.73
N THR A 30 8.06 -27.79 3.96
CA THR A 30 7.75 -28.99 3.19
C THR A 30 6.28 -29.37 3.35
N LEU A 31 5.73 -29.26 4.56
CA LEU A 31 4.31 -29.49 4.81
C LEU A 31 3.43 -28.52 4.01
N LEU A 32 3.73 -27.23 4.02
CA LEU A 32 2.97 -26.24 3.25
C LEU A 32 3.04 -26.51 1.76
N VAL A 33 4.23 -26.78 1.22
CA VAL A 33 4.41 -27.05 -0.21
C VAL A 33 3.70 -28.33 -0.65
N THR A 34 3.62 -29.33 0.21
CA THR A 34 3.01 -30.62 -0.12
C THR A 34 1.52 -30.69 0.17
N VAL A 35 1.00 -29.98 1.17
CA VAL A 35 -0.40 -30.07 1.58
C VAL A 35 -1.24 -28.94 0.99
N PHE A 36 -0.72 -27.72 0.99
CA PHE A 36 -1.50 -26.53 0.62
C PHE A 36 -2.00 -26.56 -0.83
N PRO A 37 -1.17 -26.94 -1.84
CA PRO A 37 -1.66 -27.07 -3.22
C PRO A 37 -2.81 -28.07 -3.39
N PHE A 38 -2.84 -29.16 -2.62
CA PHE A 38 -3.90 -30.16 -2.70
C PHE A 38 -5.20 -29.66 -2.09
N ILE A 39 -5.12 -28.96 -0.95
CA ILE A 39 -6.28 -28.28 -0.35
C ILE A 39 -6.83 -27.23 -1.31
N ALA A 40 -5.94 -26.48 -1.96
CA ALA A 40 -6.31 -25.46 -2.91
C ALA A 40 -6.95 -26.05 -4.18
N ASP A 41 -6.42 -27.15 -4.74
CA ASP A 41 -7.05 -27.89 -5.86
C ASP A 41 -8.47 -28.33 -5.49
N ASP A 42 -8.63 -28.94 -4.31
CA ASP A 42 -9.94 -29.40 -3.85
C ASP A 42 -10.93 -28.25 -3.68
N THR A 43 -10.48 -27.14 -3.08
CA THR A 43 -11.29 -25.94 -2.89
C THR A 43 -11.66 -25.30 -4.23
N THR A 44 -10.71 -25.22 -5.16
CA THR A 44 -10.93 -24.71 -6.52
C THR A 44 -12.00 -25.55 -7.22
N ARG A 45 -11.92 -26.88 -7.12
CA ARG A 45 -12.91 -27.81 -7.68
C ARG A 45 -14.30 -27.60 -7.09
N GLN A 46 -14.41 -27.45 -5.77
CA GLN A 46 -15.70 -27.21 -5.11
C GLN A 46 -16.29 -25.87 -5.54
N ALA A 47 -15.48 -24.81 -5.63
CA ALA A 47 -15.90 -23.49 -6.07
C ALA A 47 -16.38 -23.51 -7.53
N ILE A 48 -15.62 -24.12 -8.45
CA ILE A 48 -16.03 -24.29 -9.85
C ILE A 48 -17.36 -25.05 -9.95
N GLY A 49 -17.47 -26.17 -9.23
CA GLY A 49 -18.68 -27.00 -9.23
C GLY A 49 -19.91 -26.28 -8.66
N PHE A 50 -19.72 -25.38 -7.68
CA PHE A 50 -20.77 -24.52 -7.17
C PHE A 50 -21.19 -23.48 -8.23
N MET A 51 -20.23 -22.81 -8.85
CA MET A 51 -20.49 -21.72 -9.79
C MET A 51 -21.11 -22.17 -11.11
N ASN A 52 -20.70 -23.32 -11.64
CA ASN A 52 -21.30 -23.91 -12.83
C ASN A 52 -22.81 -24.17 -12.66
N ARG A 53 -23.30 -24.29 -11.41
CA ARG A 53 -24.75 -24.45 -11.14
C ARG A 53 -25.52 -23.13 -11.21
N PHE A 54 -24.85 -22.00 -11.09
CA PHE A 54 -25.47 -20.66 -11.03
C PHE A 54 -25.12 -19.76 -12.23
N GLY A 55 -24.36 -20.25 -13.21
CA GLY A 55 -24.07 -19.55 -14.47
C GLY A 55 -23.03 -18.42 -14.36
N GLY A 56 -21.99 -18.61 -13.55
CA GLY A 56 -20.96 -17.60 -13.28
C GLY A 56 -19.67 -17.72 -14.11
N ASP A 57 -19.75 -17.61 -15.44
CA ASP A 57 -18.60 -17.80 -16.35
C ASP A 57 -17.44 -16.81 -16.09
N LEU A 58 -17.74 -15.54 -15.83
CA LEU A 58 -16.71 -14.49 -15.67
C LEU A 58 -15.82 -14.66 -14.43
N ILE A 59 -16.31 -15.35 -13.41
CA ILE A 59 -15.59 -15.56 -12.14
C ILE A 59 -14.76 -16.86 -12.22
N LEU A 60 -15.11 -17.80 -13.10
CA LEU A 60 -14.44 -19.10 -13.24
C LEU A 60 -13.03 -18.96 -13.82
N ASP A 61 -12.88 -18.15 -14.87
CA ASP A 61 -11.60 -17.96 -15.57
C ASP A 61 -10.53 -17.29 -14.69
N ASN A 62 -10.97 -16.42 -13.77
CA ASN A 62 -10.10 -15.66 -12.88
C ASN A 62 -9.86 -16.32 -11.52
N LEU A 63 -10.57 -17.42 -11.21
CA LEU A 63 -10.43 -18.15 -9.96
C LEU A 63 -9.06 -18.81 -9.83
N ILE A 64 -8.58 -19.48 -10.87
CA ILE A 64 -7.27 -20.15 -10.86
C ILE A 64 -6.12 -19.15 -10.69
N PRO A 65 -6.02 -18.07 -11.48
CA PRO A 65 -5.05 -16.99 -11.25
C PRO A 65 -5.03 -16.47 -9.81
N PHE A 66 -6.19 -16.24 -9.22
CA PHE A 66 -6.32 -15.83 -7.82
C PHE A 66 -5.74 -16.88 -6.85
N VAL A 67 -6.11 -18.15 -7.03
CA VAL A 67 -5.61 -19.24 -6.16
C VAL A 67 -4.09 -19.39 -6.29
N ILE A 68 -3.51 -19.23 -7.49
CA ILE A 68 -2.06 -19.25 -7.69
C ILE A 68 -1.37 -18.13 -6.89
N LEU A 69 -1.92 -16.92 -6.92
CA LEU A 69 -1.40 -15.78 -6.15
C LEU A 69 -1.40 -16.09 -4.64
N VAL A 70 -2.50 -16.66 -4.13
CA VAL A 70 -2.63 -17.07 -2.72
C VAL A 70 -1.62 -18.17 -2.37
N ILE A 71 -1.48 -19.20 -3.21
CA ILE A 71 -0.50 -20.28 -3.01
C ILE A 71 0.94 -19.75 -3.00
N GLY A 72 1.25 -18.77 -3.84
CA GLY A 72 2.54 -18.08 -3.83
C GLY A 72 2.80 -17.33 -2.53
N PHE A 73 1.77 -16.72 -1.94
CA PHE A 73 1.91 -15.91 -0.73
C PHE A 73 2.08 -16.71 0.56
N PHE A 74 1.40 -17.85 0.70
CA PHE A 74 1.37 -18.60 1.97
C PHE A 74 2.76 -19.02 2.46
N PRO A 75 3.61 -19.70 1.65
CA PRO A 75 4.97 -20.03 2.06
C PRO A 75 5.79 -18.77 2.38
N LEU A 76 5.65 -17.67 1.63
CA LEU A 76 6.32 -16.39 1.96
C LEU A 76 5.97 -15.90 3.36
N SER A 77 4.70 -15.98 3.78
CA SER A 77 4.30 -15.51 5.11
C SER A 77 4.85 -16.35 6.27
N PHE A 78 4.94 -17.67 6.11
CA PHE A 78 5.43 -18.56 7.17
C PHE A 78 6.93 -18.46 7.35
N THR A 79 7.64 -18.28 6.25
CA THR A 79 9.10 -18.22 6.18
C THR A 79 9.65 -16.84 6.56
N LEU A 80 8.78 -15.85 6.65
CA LEU A 80 9.10 -14.52 7.16
C LEU A 80 9.76 -14.55 8.54
N VAL A 81 9.36 -15.49 9.40
CA VAL A 81 9.94 -15.71 10.73
C VAL A 81 11.46 -15.90 10.66
N VAL A 82 11.95 -16.58 9.64
CA VAL A 82 13.39 -16.82 9.45
C VAL A 82 14.13 -15.51 9.15
N ALA A 83 13.53 -14.63 8.35
CA ALA A 83 14.09 -13.31 8.06
C ALA A 83 14.04 -12.41 9.31
N LEU A 84 13.03 -12.55 10.17
CA LEU A 84 12.91 -11.83 11.44
C LEU A 84 13.95 -12.30 12.46
N GLU A 85 14.32 -13.57 12.47
CA GLU A 85 15.36 -14.12 13.34
C GLU A 85 16.79 -13.83 12.83
N ALA A 86 16.96 -13.36 11.60
CA ALA A 86 18.27 -13.25 10.95
C ALA A 86 19.32 -12.43 11.73
N PHE A 87 18.94 -11.32 12.37
CA PHE A 87 19.85 -10.51 13.20
C PHE A 87 19.57 -10.65 14.70
N VAL A 88 18.31 -10.58 15.10
CA VAL A 88 17.93 -10.72 16.53
C VAL A 88 18.23 -12.13 17.08
N GLY A 89 18.18 -13.16 16.24
CA GLY A 89 18.54 -14.52 16.63
C GLY A 89 20.02 -14.66 16.92
N GLU A 90 20.90 -14.03 16.13
CA GLU A 90 22.33 -13.94 16.43
C GLU A 90 22.59 -13.15 17.72
N LYS A 91 21.77 -12.12 17.99
CA LYS A 91 21.81 -11.35 19.25
C LYS A 91 21.53 -12.20 20.46
N GLU A 92 20.41 -12.92 20.44
CA GLU A 92 20.00 -13.75 21.58
C GLU A 92 20.91 -14.96 21.79
N ARG A 93 21.50 -15.50 20.71
CA ARG A 93 22.41 -16.66 20.78
C ARG A 93 23.84 -16.28 21.21
N GLY A 94 24.15 -14.99 21.36
CA GLY A 94 25.48 -14.51 21.73
C GLY A 94 26.53 -14.75 20.64
N THR A 95 26.13 -14.61 19.37
CA THR A 95 27.00 -14.80 18.20
C THR A 95 27.20 -13.50 17.41
N ILE A 96 26.88 -12.35 18.01
CA ILE A 96 27.10 -11.03 17.42
C ILE A 96 28.57 -10.63 17.43
N GLU A 97 29.35 -11.03 18.43
CA GLU A 97 30.75 -10.63 18.61
C GLU A 97 31.65 -11.09 17.43
N PRO A 98 31.52 -12.33 16.91
CA PRO A 98 32.17 -12.73 15.66
C PRO A 98 31.72 -11.90 14.44
N LEU A 99 30.46 -11.48 14.40
CA LEU A 99 29.90 -10.69 13.30
C LEU A 99 30.45 -9.24 13.32
N LEU A 100 30.60 -8.66 14.50
CA LEU A 100 31.20 -7.33 14.72
C LEU A 100 32.70 -7.31 14.41
N SER A 101 33.42 -8.36 14.81
CA SER A 101 34.87 -8.49 14.58
C SER A 101 35.23 -8.97 13.16
N SER A 102 34.24 -9.34 12.34
CA SER A 102 34.48 -9.78 10.97
C SER A 102 35.00 -8.62 10.08
N PRO A 103 35.94 -8.91 9.15
CA PRO A 103 36.44 -7.91 8.19
C PRO A 103 35.44 -7.57 7.07
N LEU A 104 34.16 -7.97 7.22
CA LEU A 104 33.11 -7.74 6.26
C LEU A 104 32.52 -6.33 6.43
N GLU A 105 32.13 -5.70 5.32
CA GLU A 105 31.36 -4.45 5.36
C GLU A 105 29.91 -4.73 5.76
N ASP A 106 29.26 -3.73 6.38
CA ASP A 106 27.87 -3.79 6.84
C ASP A 106 26.92 -4.19 5.70
N ARG A 107 27.18 -3.67 4.49
CA ARG A 107 26.42 -3.99 3.28
C ARG A 107 26.54 -5.45 2.86
N HIS A 108 27.71 -6.08 3.07
CA HIS A 108 27.92 -7.49 2.71
C HIS A 108 27.07 -8.41 3.60
N LEU A 109 27.02 -8.12 4.90
CA LEU A 109 26.22 -8.85 5.88
C LEU A 109 24.72 -8.69 5.58
N TYR A 110 24.26 -7.45 5.38
CA TYR A 110 22.86 -7.17 5.06
C TYR A 110 22.42 -7.86 3.77
N LEU A 111 23.16 -7.69 2.67
CA LEU A 111 22.80 -8.26 1.37
C LEU A 111 22.88 -9.79 1.36
N GLY A 112 23.84 -10.39 2.06
CA GLY A 112 23.95 -11.85 2.17
C GLY A 112 22.74 -12.46 2.86
N LYS A 113 22.31 -11.89 3.99
CA LYS A 113 21.10 -12.32 4.72
C LYS A 113 19.83 -12.05 3.95
N LEU A 114 19.73 -10.89 3.28
CA LEU A 114 18.61 -10.54 2.41
C LEU A 114 18.46 -11.54 1.26
N LEU A 115 19.55 -11.92 0.60
CA LEU A 115 19.50 -12.83 -0.54
C LEU A 115 18.95 -14.19 -0.14
N VAL A 116 19.47 -14.80 0.94
CA VAL A 116 18.97 -16.08 1.43
C VAL A 116 17.54 -15.96 1.91
N GLY A 117 17.24 -14.88 2.65
CA GLY A 117 15.89 -14.58 3.11
C GLY A 117 14.88 -14.50 1.96
N ILE A 118 15.26 -14.02 0.77
CA ILE A 118 14.39 -13.96 -0.42
C ILE A 118 14.35 -15.30 -1.16
N VAL A 119 15.51 -15.92 -1.40
CA VAL A 119 15.61 -17.11 -2.26
C VAL A 119 14.89 -18.31 -1.64
N THR A 120 15.13 -18.58 -0.36
CA THR A 120 14.53 -19.75 0.33
C THR A 120 13.01 -19.77 0.20
N PRO A 121 12.26 -18.73 0.60
CA PRO A 121 10.81 -18.79 0.56
C PRO A 121 10.24 -18.70 -0.86
N LEU A 122 10.94 -18.01 -1.77
CA LEU A 122 10.56 -17.94 -3.17
C LEU A 122 10.60 -19.32 -3.84
N VAL A 123 11.65 -20.11 -3.56
CA VAL A 123 11.76 -21.49 -4.07
C VAL A 123 10.57 -22.34 -3.59
N PHE A 124 10.22 -22.29 -2.31
CA PHE A 124 9.06 -23.04 -1.80
C PHE A 124 7.73 -22.53 -2.36
N SER A 125 7.60 -21.23 -2.57
CA SER A 125 6.40 -20.62 -3.17
C SER A 125 6.22 -21.07 -4.62
N TYR A 126 7.28 -21.02 -5.42
CA TYR A 126 7.26 -21.47 -6.81
C TYR A 126 7.09 -22.98 -6.94
N LEU A 127 7.66 -23.76 -6.01
CA LEU A 127 7.42 -25.21 -5.98
C LEU A 127 5.94 -25.51 -5.66
N SER A 128 5.34 -24.78 -4.73
CA SER A 128 3.90 -24.90 -4.40
C SER A 128 3.01 -24.55 -5.59
N ILE A 129 3.32 -23.45 -6.28
CA ILE A 129 2.64 -23.05 -7.52
C ILE A 129 2.80 -24.14 -8.59
N GLY A 130 4.01 -24.68 -8.78
CA GLY A 130 4.28 -25.73 -9.74
C GLY A 130 3.48 -27.01 -9.47
N ILE A 131 3.38 -27.43 -8.21
CA ILE A 131 2.55 -28.58 -7.81
C ILE A 131 1.08 -28.30 -8.11
N TYR A 132 0.57 -27.11 -7.76
CA TYR A 132 -0.82 -26.76 -8.03
C TYR A 132 -1.14 -26.74 -9.54
N LEU A 133 -0.27 -26.12 -10.35
CA LEU A 133 -0.42 -26.09 -11.81
C LEU A 133 -0.43 -27.51 -12.40
N PHE A 134 0.39 -28.42 -11.88
CA PHE A 134 0.39 -29.82 -12.28
C PHE A 134 -0.91 -30.56 -11.88
N LEU A 135 -1.48 -30.25 -10.72
CA LEU A 135 -2.77 -30.81 -10.30
C LEU A 135 -3.90 -30.32 -11.22
N VAL A 136 -3.94 -29.01 -11.48
CA VAL A 136 -4.92 -28.36 -12.37
C VAL A 136 -4.78 -28.84 -13.82
N SER A 137 -3.56 -29.11 -14.31
CA SER A 137 -3.35 -29.55 -15.70
C SER A 137 -3.92 -30.95 -15.99
N ARG A 138 -4.27 -31.71 -14.95
CA ARG A 138 -4.95 -33.00 -15.07
C ARG A 138 -6.48 -32.86 -15.06
N ARG A 139 -6.99 -31.62 -15.01
CA ARG A 139 -8.41 -31.29 -14.99
C ARG A 139 -8.81 -30.64 -16.31
N ASP A 140 -10.09 -30.75 -16.63
CA ASP A 140 -10.70 -30.09 -17.78
C ASP A 140 -11.17 -28.67 -17.37
N VAL A 141 -10.20 -27.82 -17.01
CA VAL A 141 -10.44 -26.43 -16.60
C VAL A 141 -9.53 -25.51 -17.41
N ALA A 142 -10.00 -24.32 -17.73
CA ALA A 142 -9.23 -23.31 -18.42
C ALA A 142 -7.91 -23.02 -17.67
N PHE A 143 -6.79 -23.24 -18.36
CA PHE A 143 -5.48 -22.92 -17.82
C PHE A 143 -5.23 -21.42 -17.97
N PRO A 144 -4.63 -20.75 -16.98
CA PRO A 144 -4.29 -19.34 -17.08
C PRO A 144 -3.35 -19.09 -18.27
N SER A 145 -3.51 -17.93 -18.91
CA SER A 145 -2.65 -17.52 -20.02
C SER A 145 -1.18 -17.49 -19.57
N PRO A 146 -0.21 -17.83 -20.44
CA PRO A 146 1.21 -17.73 -20.09
C PRO A 146 1.61 -16.32 -19.63
N TYR A 147 0.95 -15.30 -20.17
CA TYR A 147 1.14 -13.91 -19.78
C TYR A 147 0.70 -13.67 -18.33
N MET A 148 -0.51 -14.10 -17.96
CA MET A 148 -1.02 -14.01 -16.59
C MET A 148 -0.14 -14.76 -15.59
N LEU A 149 0.35 -15.96 -15.96
CA LEU A 149 1.28 -16.71 -15.12
C LEU A 149 2.58 -15.95 -14.86
N VAL A 150 3.16 -15.33 -15.88
CA VAL A 150 4.37 -14.50 -15.72
C VAL A 150 4.11 -13.34 -14.79
N LEU A 151 2.97 -12.65 -14.94
CA LEU A 151 2.58 -11.54 -14.06
C LEU A 151 2.48 -11.98 -12.59
N ILE A 152 1.81 -13.10 -12.32
CA ILE A 152 1.67 -13.62 -10.95
C ILE A 152 3.01 -14.05 -10.36
N LEU A 153 3.90 -14.66 -11.17
CA LEU A 153 5.23 -15.05 -10.71
C LEU A 153 6.11 -13.83 -10.39
N LEU A 154 6.04 -12.78 -11.21
CA LEU A 154 6.72 -11.51 -10.97
C LEU A 154 6.17 -10.80 -9.73
N LEU A 155 4.85 -10.81 -9.55
CA LEU A 155 4.19 -10.23 -8.39
C LEU A 155 4.56 -10.99 -7.10
N THR A 156 4.60 -12.33 -7.15
CA THR A 156 5.08 -13.19 -6.06
C THR A 156 6.54 -12.90 -5.71
N PHE A 157 7.39 -12.68 -6.72
CA PHE A 157 8.77 -12.24 -6.50
C PHE A 157 8.83 -10.89 -5.78
N ALA A 158 8.07 -9.91 -6.26
CA ALA A 158 8.02 -8.58 -5.66
C ALA A 158 7.56 -8.65 -4.19
N HIS A 159 6.56 -9.48 -3.86
CA HIS A 159 6.15 -9.73 -2.49
C HIS A 159 7.22 -10.37 -1.63
N ALA A 160 7.95 -11.36 -2.15
CA ALA A 160 9.04 -11.99 -1.42
C ALA A 160 10.12 -10.97 -1.03
N VAL A 161 10.54 -10.13 -1.98
CA VAL A 161 11.52 -9.05 -1.72
C VAL A 161 10.96 -8.06 -0.70
N LEU A 162 9.70 -7.64 -0.85
CA LEU A 162 9.04 -6.70 0.05
C LEU A 162 8.97 -7.23 1.49
N MET A 163 8.46 -8.45 1.67
CA MET A 163 8.25 -9.04 2.98
C MET A 163 9.58 -9.27 3.70
N VAL A 164 10.56 -9.86 3.01
CA VAL A 164 11.86 -10.17 3.61
C VAL A 164 12.64 -8.91 3.94
N SER A 165 12.64 -7.91 3.05
CA SER A 165 13.30 -6.63 3.36
C SER A 165 12.66 -5.93 4.56
N SER A 166 11.32 -5.97 4.68
CA SER A 166 10.60 -5.49 5.86
C SER A 166 11.04 -6.22 7.14
N ALA A 167 11.06 -7.56 7.09
CA ALA A 167 11.44 -8.39 8.22
C ALA A 167 12.87 -8.17 8.67
N ILE A 168 13.81 -7.99 7.74
CA ILE A 168 15.21 -7.71 8.09
C ILE A 168 15.33 -6.33 8.75
N VAL A 169 14.64 -5.32 8.25
CA VAL A 169 14.62 -3.98 8.89
C VAL A 169 14.10 -4.08 10.33
N ILE A 170 13.03 -4.85 10.55
CA ILE A 170 12.49 -5.12 11.89
C ILE A 170 13.47 -5.92 12.75
N SER A 171 14.11 -6.96 12.20
CA SER A 171 15.06 -7.83 12.89
C SER A 171 16.25 -7.06 13.46
N VAL A 172 16.74 -6.06 12.71
CA VAL A 172 17.86 -5.20 13.12
C VAL A 172 17.48 -4.31 14.32
N GLN A 173 16.20 -3.95 14.46
CA GLN A 173 15.71 -3.06 15.51
C GLN A 173 15.12 -3.81 16.71
N ALA A 174 14.78 -5.08 16.55
CA ALA A 174 14.19 -5.90 17.60
C ALA A 174 15.21 -6.26 18.69
N THR A 175 14.78 -6.20 19.95
CA THR A 175 15.61 -6.58 21.10
C THR A 175 15.57 -8.08 21.37
N THR A 176 14.44 -8.74 21.07
CA THR A 176 14.20 -10.16 21.31
C THR A 176 13.54 -10.86 20.13
N ILE A 177 13.79 -12.16 19.96
CA ILE A 177 13.14 -13.01 18.95
C ILE A 177 11.62 -12.96 19.13
N ARG A 178 11.14 -12.97 20.38
CA ARG A 178 9.70 -12.89 20.68
C ARG A 178 9.08 -11.58 20.16
N SER A 179 9.74 -10.45 20.40
CA SER A 179 9.28 -9.15 19.89
C SER A 179 9.28 -9.11 18.36
N ALA A 180 10.35 -9.59 17.73
CA ALA A 180 10.44 -9.69 16.27
C ALA A 180 9.31 -10.53 15.67
N ASN A 181 9.00 -11.68 16.29
CA ASN A 181 7.92 -12.56 15.84
C ASN A 181 6.53 -11.93 16.00
N LEU A 182 6.28 -11.16 17.06
CA LEU A 182 5.05 -10.36 17.17
C LEU A 182 4.96 -9.29 16.09
N MET A 183 6.11 -8.72 15.70
CA MET A 183 6.19 -7.72 14.64
C MET A 183 6.00 -8.29 13.24
N ALA A 184 6.03 -9.62 13.05
CA ALA A 184 5.71 -10.27 11.78
C ALA A 184 4.34 -9.82 11.22
N SER A 185 3.37 -9.61 12.11
CA SER A 185 2.04 -9.14 11.77
C SER A 185 2.05 -7.77 11.04
N PHE A 186 2.99 -6.88 11.38
CA PHE A 186 3.16 -5.58 10.72
C PHE A 186 3.69 -5.70 9.29
N VAL A 187 4.18 -6.87 8.89
CA VAL A 187 4.60 -7.16 7.51
C VAL A 187 3.51 -7.95 6.78
N VAL A 188 2.99 -9.00 7.41
CA VAL A 188 2.02 -9.91 6.77
C VAL A 188 0.69 -9.22 6.50
N VAL A 189 0.15 -8.47 7.46
CA VAL A 189 -1.19 -7.86 7.33
C VAL A 189 -1.24 -6.84 6.19
N PRO A 190 -0.31 -5.88 6.05
CA PRO A 190 -0.32 -4.95 4.93
C PRO A 190 -0.19 -5.64 3.57
N VAL A 191 0.67 -6.65 3.46
CA VAL A 191 0.83 -7.41 2.21
C VAL A 191 -0.42 -8.22 1.90
N ALA A 192 -1.10 -8.77 2.91
CA ALA A 192 -2.40 -9.43 2.72
C ALA A 192 -3.49 -8.45 2.23
N PHE A 193 -3.45 -7.17 2.64
CA PHE A 193 -4.32 -6.14 2.04
C PHE A 193 -3.95 -5.81 0.60
N MET A 194 -2.64 -5.79 0.26
CA MET A 194 -2.20 -5.63 -1.12
C MET A 194 -2.69 -6.79 -1.99
N LEU A 195 -2.58 -8.03 -1.51
CA LEU A 195 -3.08 -9.22 -2.18
C LEU A 195 -4.60 -9.17 -2.42
N GLN A 196 -5.38 -8.65 -1.46
CA GLN A 196 -6.81 -8.42 -1.68
C GLN A 196 -7.06 -7.40 -2.80
N GLY A 197 -6.30 -6.31 -2.83
CA GLY A 197 -6.37 -5.33 -3.92
C GLY A 197 -6.03 -5.94 -5.28
N GLU A 198 -4.97 -6.74 -5.35
CA GLU A 198 -4.56 -7.46 -6.56
C GLU A 198 -5.58 -8.49 -6.99
N THR A 199 -6.24 -9.16 -6.04
CA THR A 199 -7.35 -10.06 -6.34
C THR A 199 -8.47 -9.31 -7.05
N ILE A 200 -8.84 -8.12 -6.57
CA ILE A 200 -9.83 -7.27 -7.25
C ILE A 200 -9.38 -6.95 -8.68
N LEU A 201 -8.10 -6.64 -8.89
CA LEU A 201 -7.54 -6.39 -10.23
C LEU A 201 -7.55 -7.64 -11.12
N ILE A 202 -7.34 -8.83 -10.58
CA ILE A 202 -7.41 -10.09 -11.34
C ILE A 202 -8.85 -10.37 -11.78
N PHE A 203 -9.84 -10.14 -10.91
CA PHE A 203 -11.23 -10.45 -11.23
C PHE A 203 -11.92 -9.39 -12.09
N TRP A 204 -11.55 -8.12 -11.95
CA TRP A 204 -12.26 -6.98 -12.56
C TRP A 204 -11.38 -6.13 -13.48
N GLY A 205 -10.06 -6.30 -13.43
CA GLY A 205 -9.10 -5.56 -14.24
C GLY A 205 -8.69 -6.32 -15.49
N ASN A 206 -8.01 -5.61 -16.40
CA ASN A 206 -7.31 -6.23 -17.51
C ASN A 206 -5.94 -6.75 -17.03
N GLU A 207 -5.39 -7.77 -17.69
CA GLU A 207 -4.06 -8.33 -17.39
C GLU A 207 -2.98 -7.23 -17.36
N ASP A 208 -3.13 -6.17 -18.17
CA ASP A 208 -2.21 -5.03 -18.20
C ASP A 208 -2.24 -4.17 -16.92
N VAL A 209 -3.34 -4.17 -16.18
CA VAL A 209 -3.47 -3.38 -14.95
C VAL A 209 -2.59 -3.97 -13.83
N LEU A 210 -2.30 -5.28 -13.88
CA LEU A 210 -1.41 -5.95 -12.94
C LEU A 210 0.03 -5.42 -13.00
N TRP A 211 0.48 -4.86 -14.13
CA TRP A 211 1.79 -4.22 -14.21
C TRP A 211 1.92 -3.04 -13.24
N TYR A 212 0.85 -2.29 -13.01
CA TYR A 212 0.86 -1.19 -12.04
C TYR A 212 1.00 -1.72 -10.61
N ALA A 213 0.36 -2.85 -10.29
CA ALA A 213 0.52 -3.51 -9.00
C ALA A 213 1.96 -4.03 -8.81
N ILE A 214 2.51 -4.72 -9.81
CA ILE A 214 3.90 -5.18 -9.80
C ILE A 214 4.87 -4.01 -9.61
N LEU A 215 4.67 -2.91 -10.35
CA LEU A 215 5.49 -1.72 -10.23
C LEU A 215 5.39 -1.12 -8.81
N ALA A 216 4.18 -1.00 -8.26
CA ALA A 216 3.97 -0.45 -6.92
C ALA A 216 4.65 -1.30 -5.83
N VAL A 217 4.46 -2.62 -5.84
CA VAL A 217 5.10 -3.55 -4.90
C VAL A 217 6.62 -3.50 -5.05
N THR A 218 7.12 -3.47 -6.29
CA THR A 218 8.56 -3.41 -6.57
C THR A 218 9.19 -2.11 -6.08
N LEU A 219 8.53 -0.97 -6.28
CA LEU A 219 9.00 0.32 -5.77
C LEU A 219 9.05 0.33 -4.24
N LEU A 220 8.04 -0.23 -3.57
CA LEU A 220 8.02 -0.36 -2.12
C LEU A 220 9.14 -1.30 -1.64
N ALA A 221 9.36 -2.42 -2.32
CA ALA A 221 10.44 -3.36 -2.02
C ALA A 221 11.82 -2.68 -2.16
N ILE A 222 12.05 -1.93 -3.23
CA ILE A 222 13.29 -1.15 -3.43
C ILE A 222 13.48 -0.13 -2.31
N LEU A 223 12.41 0.56 -1.90
CA LEU A 223 12.44 1.54 -0.81
C LEU A 223 12.87 0.88 0.51
N LEU A 224 12.32 -0.28 0.85
CA LEU A 224 12.67 -1.01 2.07
C LEU A 224 14.09 -1.58 2.06
N VAL A 225 14.55 -2.09 0.91
CA VAL A 225 15.94 -2.53 0.77
C VAL A 225 16.89 -1.34 0.96
N ARG A 226 16.56 -0.17 0.39
CA ARG A 226 17.36 1.06 0.60
C ARG A 226 17.31 1.53 2.05
N LEU A 227 16.15 1.52 2.69
CA LEU A 227 15.98 1.85 4.11
C LEU A 227 16.87 0.94 4.97
N GLY A 228 16.79 -0.37 4.77
CA GLY A 228 17.62 -1.31 5.50
C GLY A 228 19.11 -1.07 5.27
N LEU A 229 19.56 -0.88 4.04
CA LEU A 229 20.96 -0.58 3.73
C LEU A 229 21.46 0.76 4.32
N ALA A 230 20.58 1.77 4.40
CA ALA A 230 20.95 3.10 4.90
C ALA A 230 21.02 3.16 6.43
N HIS A 231 20.11 2.44 7.12
CA HIS A 231 20.03 2.43 8.58
C HIS A 231 20.79 1.27 9.22
N PHE A 232 21.19 0.25 8.45
CA PHE A 232 21.98 -0.86 8.97
C PHE A 232 23.39 -0.37 9.34
N LYS A 233 23.65 -0.37 10.63
CA LYS A 233 24.96 -0.13 11.22
C LYS A 233 25.20 -1.19 12.30
N ARG A 234 26.25 -2.00 12.13
CA ARG A 234 26.51 -3.16 12.98
C ARG A 234 26.59 -2.81 14.48
N GLU A 235 27.12 -1.63 14.80
CA GLU A 235 27.32 -1.14 16.17
C GLU A 235 26.00 -0.93 16.93
N TYR A 236 24.92 -0.58 16.23
CA TYR A 236 23.62 -0.31 16.85
C TYR A 236 22.87 -1.59 17.22
N LEU A 237 23.32 -2.76 16.74
CA LEU A 237 22.75 -4.04 17.15
C LEU A 237 22.89 -4.29 18.67
N LEU A 238 23.91 -3.68 19.30
CA LEU A 238 24.19 -3.80 20.73
C LEU A 238 23.42 -2.79 21.61
N GLY A 239 23.02 -1.63 21.08
CA GLY A 239 22.91 -0.42 21.91
C GLY A 239 21.59 0.34 21.93
N ARG A 240 20.50 -0.12 21.30
CA ARG A 240 19.21 0.59 21.36
C ARG A 240 18.09 -0.33 21.83
N GLU A 241 17.94 -0.42 23.15
CA GLU A 241 16.73 -0.88 23.80
C GLU A 241 15.64 0.19 23.62
N ILE A 242 14.60 -0.09 22.84
CA ILE A 242 13.34 0.69 22.90
C ILE A 242 12.50 0.08 24.04
N ASP A 243 13.08 -0.13 25.21
CA ASP A 243 12.45 -0.99 26.23
C ASP A 243 11.52 -0.23 27.17
N MET A 244 11.54 1.12 27.18
CA MET A 244 10.64 1.91 28.03
C MET A 244 9.93 3.05 27.29
N LEU A 245 8.61 2.91 27.14
CA LEU A 245 7.71 3.98 26.69
C LEU A 245 7.57 5.04 27.77
N ASN A 246 8.34 6.13 27.67
CA ASN A 246 8.15 7.29 28.53
C ASN A 246 7.07 8.21 27.94
N PHE A 247 5.79 7.88 28.19
CA PHE A 247 4.64 8.64 27.70
C PHE A 247 4.69 10.12 28.03
N LYS A 248 5.23 10.49 29.22
CA LYS A 248 5.35 11.88 29.64
C LYS A 248 6.33 12.65 28.75
N ASN A 249 7.48 12.06 28.44
CA ASN A 249 8.45 12.65 27.52
C ASN A 249 7.93 12.66 26.08
N MET A 250 7.28 11.58 25.63
CA MET A 250 6.68 11.52 24.29
C MET A 250 5.61 12.61 24.12
N TYR A 251 4.71 12.78 25.08
CA TYR A 251 3.71 13.83 25.05
C TYR A 251 4.34 15.23 25.07
N ARG A 252 5.39 15.44 25.88
CA ARG A 252 6.11 16.73 25.91
C ARG A 252 6.73 17.04 24.54
N VAL A 253 7.49 16.11 23.96
CA VAL A 253 8.13 16.28 22.65
C VAL A 253 7.08 16.50 21.55
N PHE A 254 6.01 15.70 21.55
CA PHE A 254 4.90 15.85 20.61
C PHE A 254 4.24 17.22 20.76
N ARG A 255 3.86 17.62 21.98
CA ARG A 255 3.19 18.88 22.26
C ARG A 255 4.08 20.06 21.89
N ASP A 256 5.34 20.04 22.26
CA ASP A 256 6.27 21.14 21.98
C ASP A 256 6.51 21.29 20.47
N ARG A 257 6.57 20.16 19.72
CA ARG A 257 6.61 20.19 18.25
C ARG A 257 5.28 20.63 17.62
N PHE A 258 4.16 20.20 18.17
CA PHE A 258 2.81 20.51 17.68
C PHE A 258 2.45 21.98 17.89
N THR A 259 2.75 22.56 19.06
CA THR A 259 2.51 23.98 19.34
C THR A 259 3.57 24.87 18.70
N GLY A 260 4.79 24.37 18.49
CA GLY A 260 5.89 25.16 17.94
C GLY A 260 6.25 26.38 18.80
N GLY A 261 5.99 26.31 20.10
CA GLY A 261 6.19 27.42 21.04
C GLY A 261 5.09 28.48 21.04
N ALA A 262 4.00 28.30 20.28
CA ALA A 262 2.88 29.24 20.26
C ALA A 262 2.17 29.34 21.61
N LYS A 263 1.86 30.57 22.03
CA LYS A 263 1.19 30.84 23.33
C LYS A 263 -0.33 30.99 23.22
N SER A 264 -0.86 31.14 22.00
CA SER A 264 -2.30 31.29 21.74
C SER A 264 -2.68 30.70 20.37
N LEU A 265 -3.98 30.46 20.15
CA LEU A 265 -4.48 29.94 18.86
C LEU A 265 -4.13 30.86 17.67
N PRO A 266 -4.31 32.20 17.73
CA PRO A 266 -3.90 33.07 16.62
C PRO A 266 -2.40 33.03 16.34
N ASP A 267 -1.59 32.93 17.40
CA ASP A 267 -0.12 32.80 17.30
C ASP A 267 0.28 31.47 16.63
N TRP A 268 -0.44 30.39 16.94
CA TRP A 268 -0.26 29.08 16.33
C TRP A 268 -0.57 29.09 14.82
N TYR A 269 -1.68 29.73 14.42
CA TYR A 269 -2.02 29.93 13.01
C TYR A 269 -1.05 30.85 12.26
N ARG A 270 -0.48 31.85 12.93
CA ARG A 270 0.45 32.81 12.31
C ARG A 270 1.86 32.27 12.12
N TRP A 271 2.36 31.45 13.04
CA TRP A 271 3.77 31.04 13.03
C TRP A 271 3.98 29.53 12.91
N ALA A 272 3.27 28.73 13.70
CA ALA A 272 3.51 27.29 13.74
C ALA A 272 3.02 26.58 12.47
N ILE A 273 1.80 26.88 12.00
CA ILE A 273 1.24 26.27 10.79
C ILE A 273 2.03 26.66 9.54
N PRO A 274 2.30 27.95 9.25
CA PRO A 274 3.05 28.33 8.05
C PRO A 274 4.48 27.79 8.04
N ALA A 275 5.13 27.70 9.21
CA ALA A 275 6.45 27.08 9.30
C ALA A 275 6.43 25.60 8.91
N THR A 276 5.42 24.84 9.34
CA THR A 276 5.26 23.43 8.95
C THR A 276 4.85 23.30 7.48
N LEU A 277 3.96 24.15 6.96
CA LEU A 277 3.58 24.15 5.53
C LEU A 277 4.77 24.45 4.60
N ARG A 278 5.66 25.37 4.97
CA ARG A 278 6.89 25.66 4.19
C ARG A 278 7.78 24.42 4.05
N GLN A 279 7.81 23.56 5.06
CA GLN A 279 8.56 22.31 5.01
C GLN A 279 7.89 21.26 4.10
N LEU A 280 6.61 21.42 3.76
CA LEU A 280 5.89 20.55 2.81
C LEU A 280 6.05 20.98 1.35
N ARG A 281 6.78 22.05 1.02
CA ARG A 281 6.86 22.58 -0.36
C ARG A 281 7.21 21.53 -1.43
N TYR A 282 8.21 20.68 -1.19
CA TYR A 282 8.61 19.65 -2.16
C TYR A 282 7.64 18.46 -2.17
N PRO A 283 7.24 17.90 -1.01
CA PRO A 283 6.14 16.93 -0.97
C PRO A 283 4.88 17.39 -1.71
N LEU A 284 4.50 18.67 -1.56
CA LEU A 284 3.32 19.24 -2.21
C LEU A 284 3.46 19.27 -3.73
N ILE A 285 4.61 19.67 -4.26
CA ILE A 285 4.84 19.66 -5.71
C ILE A 285 4.72 18.24 -6.26
N ILE A 286 5.30 17.25 -5.58
CA ILE A 286 5.25 15.85 -6.00
C ILE A 286 3.80 15.33 -5.97
N VAL A 287 3.11 15.48 -4.83
CA VAL A 287 1.73 14.99 -4.67
C VAL A 287 0.77 15.68 -5.61
N PHE A 288 0.88 17.00 -5.79
CA PHE A 288 0.06 17.76 -6.72
C PHE A 288 0.28 17.29 -8.17
N SER A 289 1.54 17.10 -8.57
CA SER A 289 1.88 16.63 -9.92
C SER A 289 1.33 15.22 -10.16
N LEU A 290 1.48 14.31 -9.19
CA LEU A 290 0.92 12.96 -9.26
C LEU A 290 -0.60 12.97 -9.33
N GLY A 291 -1.27 13.84 -8.57
CA GLY A 291 -2.73 13.98 -8.61
C GLY A 291 -3.23 14.45 -9.98
N LEU A 292 -2.57 15.45 -10.57
CA LEU A 292 -2.89 15.89 -11.94
C LEU A 292 -2.68 14.76 -12.96
N ILE A 293 -1.53 14.09 -12.91
CA ILE A 293 -1.24 12.96 -13.80
C ILE A 293 -2.31 11.86 -13.65
N ALA A 294 -2.73 11.54 -12.41
CA ALA A 294 -3.75 10.53 -12.15
C ALA A 294 -5.11 10.88 -12.77
N ILE A 295 -5.55 12.14 -12.63
CA ILE A 295 -6.81 12.63 -13.24
C ILE A 295 -6.74 12.49 -14.77
N PHE A 296 -5.68 13.01 -15.40
CA PHE A 296 -5.56 12.97 -16.86
C PHE A 296 -5.38 11.56 -17.42
N ALA A 297 -4.56 10.74 -16.76
CA ALA A 297 -4.33 9.36 -17.14
C ALA A 297 -5.61 8.53 -17.03
N SER A 298 -6.38 8.71 -15.95
CA SER A 298 -7.66 8.00 -15.78
C SER A 298 -8.72 8.47 -16.78
N TYR A 299 -8.83 9.77 -17.03
CA TYR A 299 -9.70 10.31 -18.07
C TYR A 299 -9.38 9.70 -19.45
N ALA A 300 -8.10 9.72 -19.84
CA ALA A 300 -7.64 9.15 -21.10
C ALA A 300 -7.92 7.65 -21.16
N TRP A 301 -7.62 6.91 -20.07
CA TRP A 301 -7.87 5.48 -20.00
C TRP A 301 -9.36 5.16 -20.22
N VAL A 302 -10.27 5.90 -19.58
CA VAL A 302 -11.72 5.72 -19.78
C VAL A 302 -12.11 5.97 -21.24
N MET A 303 -11.63 7.07 -21.84
CA MET A 303 -11.95 7.44 -23.21
C MET A 303 -11.44 6.43 -24.25
N PHE A 304 -10.30 5.80 -24.03
CA PHE A 304 -9.72 4.83 -24.97
C PHE A 304 -10.22 3.40 -24.77
N ASN A 305 -10.48 3.00 -23.53
CA ASN A 305 -10.77 1.59 -23.22
C ASN A 305 -12.27 1.30 -23.14
N ILE A 306 -13.08 2.15 -22.51
CA ILE A 306 -14.50 1.86 -22.30
C ILE A 306 -15.28 1.69 -23.62
N PRO A 307 -15.07 2.49 -24.68
CA PRO A 307 -15.76 2.27 -25.95
C PRO A 307 -15.45 0.92 -26.62
N ALA A 308 -14.33 0.27 -26.28
CA ALA A 308 -13.98 -1.05 -26.79
C ALA A 308 -14.74 -2.17 -26.06
N TYR A 309 -15.19 -1.95 -24.83
CA TYR A 309 -15.93 -2.93 -24.02
C TYR A 309 -17.44 -2.70 -24.03
N VAL A 310 -17.88 -1.47 -24.32
CA VAL A 310 -19.29 -1.07 -24.33
C VAL A 310 -19.64 -0.47 -25.68
N GLU A 311 -20.42 -1.19 -26.48
CA GLU A 311 -21.09 -0.59 -27.63
C GLU A 311 -22.07 0.47 -27.11
N LEU A 312 -21.70 1.74 -27.28
CA LEU A 312 -22.54 2.90 -26.98
C LEU A 312 -23.58 3.05 -28.10
N SER A 313 -24.59 2.18 -28.10
CA SER A 313 -25.77 2.37 -28.95
C SER A 313 -26.56 3.59 -28.48
N PRO A 314 -27.28 4.30 -29.39
CA PRO A 314 -28.15 5.42 -29.00
C PRO A 314 -29.15 5.06 -27.89
N GLU A 315 -29.67 3.83 -27.89
CA GLU A 315 -30.60 3.33 -26.86
C GLU A 315 -29.94 3.22 -25.47
N ARG A 316 -28.71 2.68 -25.38
CA ARG A 316 -27.98 2.56 -24.10
C ARG A 316 -27.57 3.91 -23.53
N LEU A 317 -27.27 4.88 -24.39
CA LEU A 317 -26.97 6.24 -23.98
C LEU A 317 -28.21 6.90 -23.35
N ASP A 318 -29.38 6.66 -23.90
CA ASP A 318 -30.63 7.19 -23.34
C ASP A 318 -31.03 6.47 -22.04
N ASP A 319 -30.85 5.15 -21.95
CA ASP A 319 -31.02 4.41 -20.69
C ASP A 319 -30.10 4.94 -19.58
N PHE A 320 -28.83 5.18 -19.89
CA PHE A 320 -27.87 5.73 -18.91
C PHE A 320 -28.24 7.16 -18.51
N ARG A 321 -28.69 8.00 -19.46
CA ARG A 321 -29.17 9.36 -19.15
C ARG A 321 -30.40 9.32 -18.25
N LEU A 322 -31.33 8.40 -18.48
CA LEU A 322 -32.50 8.19 -17.62
C LEU A 322 -32.08 7.73 -16.22
N LEU A 323 -31.13 6.80 -16.11
CA LEU A 323 -30.60 6.31 -14.84
C LEU A 323 -29.88 7.41 -14.04
N VAL A 324 -29.11 8.26 -14.72
CA VAL A 324 -28.48 9.44 -14.11
C VAL A 324 -29.55 10.44 -13.67
N ARG A 325 -30.57 10.71 -14.50
CA ARG A 325 -31.69 11.59 -14.16
C ARG A 325 -32.46 11.13 -12.93
N ASP A 326 -32.83 9.85 -12.85
CA ASP A 326 -33.54 9.30 -11.70
C ASP A 326 -32.70 9.38 -10.41
N ASN A 327 -31.39 9.16 -10.49
CA ASN A 327 -30.49 9.36 -9.35
C ASN A 327 -30.31 10.85 -8.98
N LEU A 328 -30.38 11.77 -9.95
CA LEU A 328 -30.26 13.21 -9.71
C LEU A 328 -31.53 13.83 -9.10
N VAL A 329 -32.72 13.32 -9.47
CA VAL A 329 -34.00 13.67 -8.82
C VAL A 329 -34.04 13.17 -7.37
N ASN A 330 -33.43 12.02 -7.09
CA ASN A 330 -33.25 11.51 -5.72
C ASN A 330 -32.28 12.37 -4.87
N LEU A 331 -31.54 13.33 -5.46
CA LEU A 331 -30.69 14.25 -4.69
C LEU A 331 -31.50 15.29 -3.87
N ASP A 332 -32.78 15.52 -4.16
CA ASP A 332 -33.63 16.44 -3.38
C ASP A 332 -33.89 15.98 -1.94
N GLY A 333 -33.56 14.72 -1.62
CA GLY A 333 -33.58 14.18 -0.26
C GLY A 333 -32.20 13.79 0.27
N LEU A 334 -31.12 14.17 -0.39
CA LEU A 334 -29.77 13.72 -0.02
C LEU A 334 -29.30 14.36 1.29
N ASP A 335 -29.72 15.59 1.58
CA ASP A 335 -29.56 16.24 2.88
C ASP A 335 -30.29 15.47 4.00
N ARG A 336 -31.42 14.83 3.69
CA ARG A 336 -32.20 14.01 4.63
C ARG A 336 -31.62 12.60 4.81
N GLN A 337 -30.91 12.08 3.82
CA GLN A 337 -30.30 10.74 3.86
C GLN A 337 -28.84 10.76 4.36
N ILE A 338 -28.08 11.81 4.04
CA ILE A 338 -26.65 11.94 4.35
C ILE A 338 -26.36 13.37 4.84
N PRO A 339 -26.35 13.61 6.16
CA PRO A 339 -26.07 14.93 6.70
C PRO A 339 -24.60 15.31 6.52
N ALA A 340 -24.29 16.59 6.31
CA ALA A 340 -22.91 17.08 6.09
C ALA A 340 -21.87 16.60 7.13
N PRO A 341 -22.17 16.50 8.45
CA PRO A 341 -21.24 15.92 9.42
C PRO A 341 -20.82 14.47 9.13
N PHE A 342 -21.71 13.67 8.52
CA PHE A 342 -21.39 12.30 8.14
C PHE A 342 -20.37 12.27 7.00
N LEU A 343 -20.59 13.10 5.96
CA LEU A 343 -19.66 13.21 4.84
C LEU A 343 -18.30 13.77 5.27
N PHE A 344 -18.30 14.78 6.14
CA PHE A 344 -17.09 15.28 6.80
C PHE A 344 -16.33 14.16 7.52
N PHE A 345 -17.01 13.35 8.34
CA PHE A 345 -16.37 12.26 9.07
C PHE A 345 -15.81 11.20 8.13
N TYR A 346 -16.51 10.88 7.03
CA TYR A 346 -16.03 9.95 6.02
C TYR A 346 -14.73 10.44 5.37
N ASN A 347 -14.69 11.69 4.91
CA ASN A 347 -13.51 12.27 4.26
C ASN A 347 -12.33 12.44 5.24
N ALA A 348 -12.61 12.83 6.48
CA ALA A 348 -11.60 12.88 7.54
C ALA A 348 -11.04 11.48 7.86
N ARG A 349 -11.90 10.46 7.93
CA ARG A 349 -11.49 9.05 8.13
C ARG A 349 -10.64 8.54 6.98
N THR A 350 -11.02 8.82 5.73
CA THR A 350 -10.24 8.44 4.54
C THR A 350 -8.84 9.04 4.58
N THR A 351 -8.73 10.31 4.98
CA THR A 351 -7.43 10.97 5.14
C THR A 351 -6.57 10.34 6.25
N LEU A 352 -7.19 9.90 7.35
CA LEU A 352 -6.51 9.13 8.39
C LEU A 352 -6.08 7.74 7.90
N VAL A 353 -6.89 7.06 7.08
CA VAL A 353 -6.51 5.80 6.45
C VAL A 353 -5.27 6.00 5.55
N PHE A 354 -5.19 7.10 4.80
CA PHE A 354 -4.01 7.41 3.99
C PHE A 354 -2.76 7.57 4.86
N LEU A 355 -2.87 8.23 6.02
CA LEU A 355 -1.79 8.29 7.00
C LEU A 355 -1.41 6.89 7.47
N LEU A 356 -2.35 6.09 7.96
CA LEU A 356 -2.04 4.77 8.52
C LEU A 356 -1.37 3.85 7.51
N MET A 357 -1.92 3.77 6.30
CA MET A 357 -1.34 2.98 5.21
C MET A 357 0.01 3.56 4.77
N GLY A 358 0.15 4.89 4.78
CA GLY A 358 1.42 5.58 4.55
C GLY A 358 2.47 5.27 5.61
N LEU A 359 2.15 5.28 6.90
CA LEU A 359 3.08 4.97 7.99
C LEU A 359 3.65 3.56 7.84
N VAL A 360 2.79 2.61 7.51
CA VAL A 360 3.15 1.21 7.29
C VAL A 360 4.08 1.03 6.08
N SER A 361 3.94 1.87 5.06
CA SER A 361 4.63 1.74 3.77
C SER A 361 5.61 2.88 3.46
N PHE A 362 6.03 3.61 4.50
CA PHE A 362 6.92 4.76 4.38
C PHE A 362 6.47 5.79 3.33
N GLY A 363 5.16 6.07 3.30
CA GLY A 363 4.48 7.04 2.44
C GLY A 363 3.88 6.45 1.16
N THR A 364 4.29 5.25 0.74
CA THR A 364 3.98 4.72 -0.60
C THR A 364 2.51 4.31 -0.77
N LEU A 365 1.95 3.48 0.10
CA LEU A 365 0.54 3.08 0.02
C LEU A 365 -0.41 4.26 0.25
N GLY A 366 0.00 5.22 1.10
CA GLY A 366 -0.74 6.48 1.24
C GLY A 366 -0.83 7.25 -0.07
N LEU A 367 0.27 7.31 -0.84
CA LEU A 367 0.28 7.89 -2.19
C LEU A 367 -0.56 7.09 -3.20
N VAL A 368 -0.54 5.75 -3.14
CA VAL A 368 -1.35 4.91 -4.04
C VAL A 368 -2.84 5.15 -3.82
N LEU A 369 -3.29 5.18 -2.56
CA LEU A 369 -4.69 5.48 -2.24
C LEU A 369 -5.09 6.90 -2.68
N PHE A 370 -4.19 7.87 -2.52
CA PHE A 370 -4.36 9.22 -3.07
C PHE A 370 -4.49 9.21 -4.59
N ILE A 371 -3.61 8.50 -5.31
CA ILE A 371 -3.67 8.37 -6.77
C ILE A 371 -4.99 7.74 -7.20
N ALA A 372 -5.44 6.68 -6.51
CA ALA A 372 -6.72 6.04 -6.81
C ALA A 372 -7.91 7.00 -6.60
N ASN A 373 -7.90 7.77 -5.53
CA ASN A 373 -8.94 8.77 -5.25
C ASN A 373 -8.97 9.88 -6.33
N PHE A 374 -7.81 10.37 -6.77
CA PHE A 374 -7.71 11.36 -7.85
C PHE A 374 -8.02 10.77 -9.23
N ALA A 375 -7.64 9.51 -9.48
CA ALA A 375 -8.01 8.80 -10.69
C ALA A 375 -9.53 8.67 -10.80
N LEU A 376 -10.26 8.42 -9.70
CA LEU A 376 -11.73 8.36 -9.71
C LEU A 376 -12.35 9.65 -10.25
N VAL A 377 -11.81 10.82 -9.90
CA VAL A 377 -12.24 12.11 -10.48
C VAL A 377 -12.06 12.11 -12.01
N GLY A 378 -10.89 11.71 -12.50
CA GLY A 378 -10.62 11.59 -13.95
C GLY A 378 -11.55 10.61 -14.65
N GLY A 379 -11.81 9.46 -14.02
CA GLY A 379 -12.70 8.43 -14.53
C GLY A 379 -14.15 8.90 -14.64
N VAL A 380 -14.66 9.61 -13.63
CA VAL A 380 -16.01 10.21 -13.66
C VAL A 380 -16.13 11.24 -14.79
N LEU A 381 -15.12 12.08 -14.99
CA LEU A 381 -15.11 13.05 -16.10
C LEU A 381 -15.04 12.37 -17.48
N GLY A 382 -14.29 11.28 -17.58
CA GLY A 382 -14.22 10.47 -18.80
C GLY A 382 -15.57 9.82 -19.10
N ALA A 383 -16.21 9.23 -18.09
CA ALA A 383 -17.52 8.61 -18.22
C ALA A 383 -18.59 9.63 -18.62
N ALA A 384 -18.57 10.83 -18.01
CA ALA A 384 -19.44 11.94 -18.40
C ALA A 384 -19.27 12.30 -19.88
N SER A 385 -18.03 12.37 -20.37
CA SER A 385 -17.73 12.65 -21.78
C SER A 385 -18.34 11.60 -22.72
N LEU A 386 -18.25 10.31 -22.37
CA LEU A 386 -18.75 9.21 -23.20
C LEU A 386 -20.28 9.23 -23.33
N VAL A 387 -20.98 9.76 -22.33
CA VAL A 387 -22.45 9.85 -22.30
C VAL A 387 -22.97 11.14 -22.98
N GLY A 388 -22.05 12.02 -23.40
CA GLY A 388 -22.34 13.28 -24.06
C GLY A 388 -22.51 14.48 -23.12
N PHE A 389 -22.15 14.34 -21.83
CA PHE A 389 -22.02 15.48 -20.94
C PHE A 389 -20.68 16.18 -21.15
N SER A 390 -20.66 17.51 -21.03
CA SER A 390 -19.42 18.29 -21.11
C SER A 390 -18.56 18.02 -19.88
N PRO A 391 -17.33 17.46 -20.01
CA PRO A 391 -16.47 17.18 -18.87
C PRO A 391 -16.14 18.44 -18.06
N PHE A 392 -15.99 19.57 -18.76
CA PHE A 392 -15.73 20.85 -18.12
C PHE A 392 -16.89 21.29 -17.23
N LEU A 393 -18.13 21.17 -17.72
CA LEU A 393 -19.32 21.55 -16.95
C LEU A 393 -19.54 20.59 -15.78
N THR A 394 -19.33 19.29 -15.98
CA THR A 394 -19.39 18.28 -14.92
C THR A 394 -18.36 18.58 -13.82
N PHE A 395 -17.13 18.95 -14.19
CA PHE A 395 -16.11 19.36 -13.23
C PHE A 395 -16.50 20.66 -12.51
N ALA A 396 -16.89 21.70 -13.26
CA ALA A 396 -17.16 23.03 -12.71
C ALA A 396 -18.38 23.07 -11.77
N ALA A 397 -19.44 22.31 -12.07
CA ALA A 397 -20.66 22.27 -11.27
C ALA A 397 -20.64 21.16 -10.22
N GLY A 398 -20.10 19.99 -10.59
CA GLY A 398 -20.20 18.77 -9.80
C GLY A 398 -19.01 18.49 -8.90
N ILE A 399 -17.84 19.10 -9.12
CA ILE A 399 -16.61 18.79 -8.34
C ILE A 399 -15.98 20.06 -7.78
N LEU A 400 -15.75 21.08 -8.60
CA LEU A 400 -15.02 22.28 -8.23
C LEU A 400 -15.54 23.01 -6.96
N PRO A 401 -16.86 23.16 -6.73
CA PRO A 401 -17.37 23.97 -5.61
C PRO A 401 -16.86 23.48 -4.24
N HIS A 402 -16.95 22.18 -3.97
CA HIS A 402 -16.43 21.56 -2.76
C HIS A 402 -14.99 21.07 -2.93
N GLY A 403 -14.64 20.62 -4.14
CA GLY A 403 -13.34 20.05 -4.50
C GLY A 403 -12.17 20.99 -4.35
N VAL A 404 -12.34 22.31 -4.47
CA VAL A 404 -11.27 23.27 -4.13
C VAL A 404 -10.84 23.12 -2.67
N PHE A 405 -11.76 22.83 -1.76
CA PHE A 405 -11.45 22.62 -0.35
C PHE A 405 -11.02 21.18 -0.08
N GLU A 406 -11.77 20.21 -0.58
CA GLU A 406 -11.50 18.79 -0.35
C GLU A 406 -10.18 18.33 -0.97
N LEU A 407 -9.98 18.58 -2.27
CA LEU A 407 -8.76 18.15 -2.97
C LEU A 407 -7.53 18.83 -2.36
N THR A 408 -7.64 20.11 -1.98
CA THR A 408 -6.57 20.82 -1.27
C THR A 408 -6.27 20.17 0.08
N ALA A 409 -7.29 19.82 0.86
CA ALA A 409 -7.15 19.16 2.15
C ALA A 409 -6.46 17.80 2.01
N VAL A 410 -6.90 16.98 1.04
CA VAL A 410 -6.35 15.65 0.75
C VAL A 410 -4.92 15.73 0.22
N ILE A 411 -4.59 16.69 -0.65
CA ILE A 411 -3.22 16.95 -1.14
C ILE A 411 -2.31 17.34 0.03
N LEU A 412 -2.74 18.25 0.90
CA LEU A 412 -1.95 18.68 2.06
C LEU A 412 -1.67 17.53 3.02
N ALA A 413 -2.71 16.76 3.36
CA ALA A 413 -2.57 15.62 4.26
C ALA A 413 -1.68 14.52 3.66
N THR A 414 -1.84 14.23 2.37
CA THR A 414 -1.02 13.22 1.68
C THR A 414 0.43 13.68 1.54
N ALA A 415 0.68 14.96 1.25
CA ALA A 415 2.03 15.52 1.24
C ALA A 415 2.70 15.45 2.62
N ALA A 416 1.95 15.71 3.70
CA ALA A 416 2.43 15.49 5.05
C ALA A 416 2.74 14.01 5.32
N THR A 417 1.87 13.08 4.91
CA THR A 417 2.09 11.62 5.04
C THR A 417 3.32 11.17 4.25
N TYR A 418 3.48 11.63 3.02
CA TYR A 418 4.64 11.34 2.19
C TYR A 418 5.93 11.83 2.85
N ARG A 419 5.91 13.04 3.42
CA ARG A 419 7.05 13.58 4.15
C ARG A 419 7.39 12.74 5.39
N VAL A 420 6.40 12.27 6.15
CA VAL A 420 6.64 11.34 7.27
C VAL A 420 7.43 10.12 6.75
N GLY A 421 6.97 9.52 5.65
CA GLY A 421 7.66 8.42 4.98
C GLY A 421 9.11 8.74 4.59
N VAL A 422 9.34 9.88 3.92
CA VAL A 422 10.68 10.31 3.51
C VAL A 422 11.61 10.53 4.70
N LEU A 423 11.13 11.13 5.79
CA LEU A 423 11.94 11.36 6.99
C LEU A 423 12.32 10.06 7.70
N LEU A 424 11.46 9.04 7.66
CA LEU A 424 11.75 7.73 8.23
C LEU A 424 12.78 6.94 7.40
N VAL A 425 12.85 7.20 6.09
CA VAL A 425 13.81 6.55 5.18
C VAL A 425 15.13 7.30 5.04
N SER A 426 15.14 8.57 5.43
CA SER A 426 16.35 9.39 5.40
C SER A 426 17.16 9.15 6.68
N PRO A 427 18.42 8.69 6.58
CA PRO A 427 19.24 8.44 7.76
C PRO A 427 19.53 9.74 8.51
N ASP A 428 19.09 9.80 9.78
CA ASP A 428 19.44 10.84 10.74
C ASP A 428 20.35 10.20 11.81
N THR A 429 21.58 10.70 11.93
CA THR A 429 22.56 10.17 12.90
C THR A 429 22.26 10.56 14.33
N ASP A 430 21.51 11.65 14.52
CA ASP A 430 21.33 12.28 15.82
C ASP A 430 20.04 11.81 16.49
N ARG A 431 19.07 11.30 15.72
CA ARG A 431 17.76 10.89 16.20
C ARG A 431 17.49 9.40 16.04
N SER A 432 16.64 8.88 16.92
CA SER A 432 16.09 7.53 16.75
C SER A 432 14.93 7.53 15.75
N LEU A 433 14.63 6.38 15.15
CA LEU A 433 13.49 6.23 14.24
C LEU A 433 12.16 6.57 14.95
N GLY A 434 12.01 6.18 16.22
CA GLY A 434 10.84 6.52 17.04
C GLY A 434 10.70 8.01 17.34
N GLU A 435 11.82 8.71 17.58
CA GLU A 435 11.81 10.16 17.76
C GLU A 435 11.46 10.89 16.47
N THR A 436 12.04 10.48 15.34
CA THR A 436 11.69 11.02 14.01
C THR A 436 10.23 10.78 13.68
N LEU A 437 9.68 9.60 13.99
CA LEU A 437 8.26 9.29 13.85
C LEU A 437 7.40 10.22 14.70
N LEU A 438 7.74 10.40 15.98
CA LEU A 438 6.97 11.24 16.89
C LEU A 438 6.91 12.71 16.44
N LEU A 439 8.07 13.26 16.03
CA LEU A 439 8.16 14.64 15.55
C LEU A 439 7.42 14.85 14.23
N SER A 440 7.52 13.88 13.31
CA SER A 440 6.85 13.95 12.01
C SER A 440 5.33 13.75 12.13
N LEU A 441 4.86 12.89 13.05
CA LEU A 441 3.44 12.78 13.41
C LEU A 441 2.91 14.08 14.03
N ALA A 442 3.67 14.74 14.90
CA ALA A 442 3.27 16.02 15.46
C ALA A 442 3.07 17.10 14.36
N ASP A 443 3.95 17.12 13.35
CA ASP A 443 3.78 17.99 12.19
C ASP A 443 2.57 17.60 11.32
N TRP A 444 2.33 16.30 11.11
CA TRP A 444 1.16 15.82 10.39
C TRP A 444 -0.14 16.23 11.09
N PHE A 445 -0.27 15.96 12.38
CA PHE A 445 -1.45 16.32 13.18
C PHE A 445 -1.65 17.83 13.23
N LYS A 446 -0.57 18.62 13.26
CA LYS A 446 -0.64 20.08 13.21
C LYS A 446 -1.29 20.57 11.91
N VAL A 447 -0.89 20.02 10.76
CA VAL A 447 -1.49 20.34 9.46
C VAL A 447 -2.92 19.78 9.36
N PHE A 448 -3.14 18.57 9.85
CA PHE A 448 -4.44 17.91 9.82
C PHE A 448 -5.49 18.70 10.62
N ILE A 449 -5.20 19.01 11.87
CA ILE A 449 -6.12 19.73 12.76
C ILE A 449 -6.23 21.21 12.36
N GLY A 450 -5.11 21.84 12.03
CA GLY A 450 -5.07 23.28 11.76
C GLY A 450 -5.57 23.69 10.38
N VAL A 451 -5.54 22.80 9.38
CA VAL A 451 -5.88 23.17 7.99
C VAL A 451 -6.82 22.17 7.35
N VAL A 452 -6.49 20.87 7.39
CA VAL A 452 -7.26 19.84 6.67
C VAL A 452 -8.69 19.71 7.22
N ILE A 453 -8.86 19.60 8.54
CA ILE A 453 -10.19 19.49 9.18
C ILE A 453 -11.09 20.69 8.81
N PRO A 454 -10.65 21.96 8.98
CA PRO A 454 -11.44 23.11 8.54
C PRO A 454 -11.83 23.07 7.07
N LEU A 455 -10.91 22.71 6.17
CA LEU A 455 -11.20 22.61 4.74
C LEU A 455 -12.22 21.51 4.43
N LEU A 456 -12.09 20.33 5.03
CA LEU A 456 -13.05 19.23 4.85
C LEU A 456 -14.44 19.58 5.39
N ALA A 457 -14.51 20.32 6.50
CA ALA A 457 -15.79 20.79 7.04
C ALA A 457 -16.49 21.76 6.08
N ILE A 458 -15.75 22.70 5.49
CA ILE A 458 -16.27 23.61 4.47
C ILE A 458 -16.70 22.83 3.22
N ALA A 459 -15.86 21.90 2.75
CA ALA A 459 -16.17 21.05 1.61
C ALA A 459 -17.49 20.29 1.78
N ALA A 460 -17.69 19.65 2.94
CA ALA A 460 -18.89 18.85 3.19
C ALA A 460 -20.18 19.69 3.22
N VAL A 461 -20.11 20.92 3.74
CA VAL A 461 -21.25 21.85 3.71
C VAL A 461 -21.56 22.26 2.26
N ILE A 462 -20.54 22.61 1.47
CA ILE A 462 -20.72 22.97 0.07
C ILE A 462 -21.25 21.77 -0.74
N GLU A 463 -20.76 20.57 -0.47
CA GLU A 463 -21.14 19.36 -1.19
C GLU A 463 -22.60 18.99 -0.99
N ILE A 464 -23.11 19.07 0.25
CA ILE A 464 -24.50 18.73 0.53
C ILE A 464 -25.47 19.85 0.13
N TYR A 465 -25.11 21.12 0.35
CA TYR A 465 -26.07 22.21 0.20
C TYR A 465 -25.96 22.98 -1.13
N LEU A 466 -24.79 23.03 -1.77
CA LEU A 466 -24.56 23.85 -2.96
C LEU A 466 -24.38 23.01 -4.24
N THR A 467 -23.58 21.94 -4.20
CA THR A 467 -23.29 21.11 -5.38
C THR A 467 -24.55 20.57 -6.08
N PRO A 468 -25.58 20.05 -5.39
CA PRO A 468 -26.79 19.55 -6.06
C PRO A 468 -27.56 20.65 -6.80
N ILE A 469 -27.60 21.86 -6.22
CA ILE A 469 -28.26 23.03 -6.83
C ILE A 469 -27.55 23.41 -8.13
N LEU A 470 -26.21 23.47 -8.11
CA LEU A 470 -25.41 23.81 -9.28
C LEU A 470 -25.54 22.77 -10.39
N LEU A 471 -25.54 21.47 -10.05
CA LEU A 471 -25.74 20.40 -11.02
C LEU A 471 -27.08 20.51 -11.75
N LYS A 472 -28.16 20.81 -11.03
CA LYS A 472 -29.49 21.03 -11.61
C LYS A 472 -29.57 22.24 -12.53
N MET A 473 -28.86 23.32 -12.18
CA MET A 473 -28.82 24.53 -13.02
C MET A 473 -28.07 24.29 -14.33
N VAL A 474 -26.98 23.52 -14.29
CA VAL A 474 -26.11 23.29 -15.46
C VAL A 474 -26.63 22.17 -16.35
N PHE A 475 -27.30 21.18 -15.78
CA PHE A 475 -27.91 20.07 -16.51
C PHE A 475 -29.43 20.05 -16.27
N PRO A 476 -30.21 20.99 -16.83
CA PRO A 476 -31.65 21.10 -16.58
C PRO A 476 -32.49 19.95 -17.18
N PHE A 477 -31.88 19.11 -18.02
CA PHE A 477 -32.48 17.90 -18.58
C PHE A 477 -32.24 16.65 -17.71
N LEU A 478 -31.45 16.81 -16.64
CA LEU A 478 -31.34 15.92 -15.50
C LEU A 478 -32.22 16.47 -14.37
#